data_AF-A0AB35FS08-F1
#
_entry.id   AF-A0AB35FS08-F1
#
_cell.length_a   1.000
_cell.length_b   1.000
_cell.length_c   1.000
_cell.angle_alpha   90.00
_cell.angle_beta   90.00
_cell.angle_gamma   90.00
#
_symmetry.space_group_name_H-M   'P 1'
#
loop_
_entity.id
_entity.type
_entity.pdbx_description
1 polymer ?
#
loop_
_entity_poly.entity_id
_entity_poly.type
_entity_poly.pdbx_seq_one_letter_code
_entity_poly.pdbx_strand_id
1 'polypeptide(L)'
;GSAPPENSGSASAISETSAEFGGALGIALLGSLGTLIYRMLMAEVNVAGLDAAERAAVKTTIGGAVETARALQDSAVPAWLEAARQSFSMGFASCCLLATVTLLVLAVMARKIYARENIGEQTVASAH
;
A
#
# COMPACT_ATOMS: atom_id res chain seq x y z
N GLY A 1 -27.42 6.09 9.40
CA GLY A 1 -28.21 6.01 10.65
C GLY A 1 -27.29 5.74 11.81
N SER A 2 -27.51 6.38 12.96
CA SER A 2 -26.81 6.11 14.21
C SER A 2 -27.36 4.85 14.89
N ALA A 3 -26.49 4.08 15.55
CA ALA A 3 -26.92 2.96 16.39
C ALA A 3 -27.79 3.47 17.57
N PRO A 4 -28.77 2.69 18.06
CA PRO A 4 -29.56 3.03 19.25
C PRO A 4 -28.65 3.43 20.43
N PRO A 5 -29.04 4.39 21.29
CA PRO A 5 -28.15 4.94 22.33
C PRO A 5 -27.57 3.88 23.27
N GLU A 6 -28.37 2.86 23.59
CA GLU A 6 -28.00 1.69 24.39
C GLU A 6 -26.94 0.78 23.73
N ASN A 7 -26.77 0.83 22.41
CA ASN A 7 -25.75 0.10 21.63
C ASN A 7 -24.69 1.03 20.99
N SER A 8 -24.73 2.33 21.27
CA SER A 8 -23.82 3.30 20.65
C SER A 8 -22.37 3.10 21.08
N GLY A 9 -22.14 2.73 22.35
CA GLY A 9 -20.80 2.47 22.89
C GLY A 9 -20.15 1.21 22.29
N SER A 10 -20.90 0.12 22.15
CA SER A 10 -20.41 -1.11 21.51
C SER A 10 -20.16 -0.92 20.01
N ALA A 11 -21.03 -0.18 19.31
CA ALA A 11 -20.82 0.18 17.91
C ALA A 11 -19.56 1.05 17.71
N SER A 12 -19.34 2.05 18.56
CA SER A 12 -18.14 2.90 18.50
C SER A 12 -16.86 2.12 18.76
N ALA A 13 -16.83 1.24 19.77
CA ALA A 13 -15.66 0.41 20.08
C ALA A 13 -15.27 -0.52 18.92
N ILE A 14 -16.26 -1.11 18.23
CA ILE A 14 -16.03 -1.93 17.03
C ILE A 14 -15.49 -1.07 15.89
N SER A 15 -16.04 0.12 15.67
CA SER A 15 -15.58 1.02 14.61
C SER A 15 -14.13 1.48 14.83
N GLU A 16 -13.77 1.80 16.07
CA GLU A 16 -12.42 2.20 16.45
C GLU A 16 -11.41 1.07 16.25
N THR A 17 -11.73 -0.13 16.76
CA THR A 17 -10.91 -1.33 16.52
C THR A 17 -10.76 -1.63 15.03
N SER A 18 -11.83 -1.49 14.26
CA SER A 18 -11.81 -1.73 12.82
C SER A 18 -10.92 -0.72 12.09
N ALA A 19 -10.93 0.54 12.51
CA ALA A 19 -10.08 1.58 11.93
C ALA A 19 -8.59 1.34 12.22
N GLU A 20 -8.25 1.08 13.48
CA GLU A 20 -6.88 0.79 13.90
C GLU A 20 -6.34 -0.48 13.24
N PHE A 21 -7.13 -1.56 13.27
CA PHE A 21 -6.77 -2.83 12.64
C PHE A 21 -6.64 -2.70 11.12
N GLY A 22 -7.59 -2.02 10.48
CA GLY A 22 -7.57 -1.77 9.04
C GLY A 22 -6.35 -0.95 8.62
N GLY A 23 -6.00 0.07 9.40
CA GLY A 23 -4.80 0.89 9.19
C GLY A 23 -3.52 0.05 9.28
N ALA A 24 -3.35 -0.71 10.36
CA ALA A 24 -2.18 -1.56 10.56
C ALA A 24 -2.05 -2.63 9.46
N LEU A 25 -3.16 -3.30 9.12
CA LEU A 25 -3.18 -4.30 8.05
C LEU A 25 -2.85 -3.69 6.68
N GLY A 26 -3.41 -2.51 6.38
CA GLY A 26 -3.12 -1.78 5.15
C GLY A 26 -1.64 -1.45 5.01
N ILE A 27 -1.01 -0.92 6.07
CA ILE A 27 0.43 -0.64 6.10
C ILE A 27 1.24 -1.92 5.87
N ALA A 28 0.88 -3.01 6.54
CA ALA A 28 1.59 -4.29 6.42
C ALA A 28 1.50 -4.88 5.01
N LEU A 29 0.31 -4.88 4.40
CA LEU A 29 0.10 -5.42 3.06
C LEU A 29 0.79 -4.57 1.99
N LEU A 30 0.64 -3.25 2.03
CA LEU A 30 1.26 -2.35 1.06
C LEU A 30 2.79 -2.35 1.19
N GLY A 31 3.31 -2.34 2.42
CA GLY A 31 4.75 -2.45 2.68
C GLY A 31 5.33 -3.79 2.18
N SER A 32 4.61 -4.88 2.40
CA SER A 32 5.00 -6.21 1.91
C SER A 32 5.01 -6.28 0.38
N LEU A 33 3.98 -5.73 -0.28
CA LEU A 33 3.91 -5.68 -1.73
C LEU A 33 5.06 -4.88 -2.34
N GLY A 34 5.31 -3.66 -1.83
CA GLY A 34 6.41 -2.83 -2.31
C GLY A 34 7.78 -3.52 -2.15
N THR A 35 8.00 -4.16 -1.01
CA THR A 35 9.22 -4.94 -0.74
C THR A 35 9.35 -6.13 -1.67
N LEU A 36 8.26 -6.86 -1.93
CA LEU A 36 8.24 -8.00 -2.84
C LEU A 36 8.62 -7.58 -4.26
N ILE A 37 7.98 -6.52 -4.79
CA ILE A 37 8.25 -6.01 -6.14
C ILE A 37 9.70 -5.53 -6.24
N TYR A 38 10.19 -4.79 -5.25
CA TYR A 38 11.59 -4.37 -5.21
C TYR A 38 12.54 -5.56 -5.34
N ARG A 39 12.34 -6.61 -4.52
CA ARG A 39 13.17 -7.81 -4.51
C ARG A 39 13.11 -8.58 -5.82
N MET A 40 11.93 -8.68 -6.44
CA MET A 40 11.77 -9.33 -7.73
C MET A 40 12.54 -8.59 -8.84
N LEU A 41 12.44 -7.26 -8.88
CA LEU A 41 13.13 -6.46 -9.89
C LEU A 41 14.65 -6.40 -9.66
N MET A 42 15.10 -6.50 -8.41
CA MET A 42 16.52 -6.58 -8.05
C MET A 42 17.14 -7.98 -8.19
N ALA A 43 16.33 -9.03 -8.40
CA ALA A 43 16.82 -10.41 -8.43
C ALA A 43 17.90 -10.64 -9.49
N GLU A 44 17.69 -10.11 -10.69
CA GLU A 44 18.60 -10.26 -11.85
C GLU A 44 19.58 -9.08 -12.02
N VAL A 45 19.55 -8.08 -11.13
CA VAL A 45 20.45 -6.94 -11.23
C VAL A 45 21.87 -7.35 -10.84
N ASN A 46 22.81 -7.02 -11.73
CA ASN A 46 24.22 -7.26 -11.53
C ASN A 46 24.79 -6.27 -10.50
N VAL A 47 25.25 -6.83 -9.38
CA VAL A 47 25.87 -6.11 -8.26
C VAL A 47 27.27 -6.66 -7.99
N ALA A 48 28.03 -6.87 -9.07
CA ALA A 48 29.41 -7.32 -9.01
C ALA A 48 30.27 -6.40 -8.15
N GLY A 49 31.29 -6.98 -7.51
CA GLY A 49 32.20 -6.26 -6.61
C GLY A 49 31.72 -6.19 -5.15
N LEU A 50 30.45 -6.50 -4.87
CA LEU A 50 29.93 -6.60 -3.51
C LEU A 50 30.14 -8.00 -2.93
N ASP A 51 30.39 -8.06 -1.62
CA ASP A 51 30.35 -9.31 -0.87
C ASP A 51 28.92 -9.88 -0.73
N ALA A 52 28.77 -11.01 -0.03
CA ALA A 52 27.46 -11.65 0.11
C ALA A 52 26.47 -10.84 0.96
N ALA A 53 26.95 -10.16 2.00
CA ALA A 53 26.12 -9.39 2.93
C ALA A 53 25.65 -8.08 2.29
N GLU A 54 26.56 -7.37 1.63
CA GLU A 54 26.28 -6.17 0.84
C GLU A 54 25.29 -6.48 -0.28
N ARG A 55 25.52 -7.57 -1.03
CA ARG A 55 24.59 -8.01 -2.07
C ARG A 55 23.19 -8.28 -1.53
N ALA A 56 23.08 -8.92 -0.38
CA ALA A 56 21.79 -9.16 0.26
C ALA A 56 21.13 -7.85 0.68
N ALA A 57 21.88 -6.90 1.25
CA ALA A 57 21.37 -5.59 1.64
C ALA A 57 20.83 -4.80 0.43
N VAL A 58 21.62 -4.70 -0.65
CA VAL A 58 21.23 -4.01 -1.90
C VAL A 58 19.97 -4.63 -2.51
N LYS A 59 19.88 -5.96 -2.54
CA LYS A 59 18.73 -6.65 -3.14
C LYS A 59 17.47 -6.67 -2.27
N THR A 60 17.58 -6.36 -0.96
CA THR A 60 16.44 -6.44 -0.04
C THR A 60 15.69 -5.12 0.10
N THR A 61 16.40 -3.99 0.18
CA THR A 61 15.77 -2.66 0.27
C THR A 61 16.59 -1.57 -0.41
N ILE A 62 15.92 -0.49 -0.82
CA ILE A 62 16.60 0.73 -1.32
C ILE A 62 17.48 1.38 -0.24
N GLY A 63 17.09 1.26 1.04
CA GLY A 63 17.90 1.75 2.15
C GLY A 63 19.25 1.03 2.22
N GLY A 64 19.24 -0.30 2.11
CA GLY A 64 20.46 -1.11 2.01
C GLY A 64 21.30 -0.74 0.78
N ALA A 65 20.67 -0.55 -0.38
CA ALA A 65 21.34 -0.11 -1.59
C ALA A 65 22.04 1.25 -1.43
N VAL A 66 21.34 2.25 -0.90
CA VAL A 66 21.90 3.59 -0.68
C VAL A 66 23.03 3.55 0.35
N GLU A 67 22.86 2.83 1.45
CA GLU A 67 23.89 2.72 2.50
C GLU A 67 25.15 2.04 1.98
N THR A 68 25.02 0.92 1.27
CA THR A 68 26.16 0.25 0.63
C THR A 68 26.84 1.16 -0.38
N ALA A 69 26.08 1.91 -1.20
CA ALA A 69 26.67 2.84 -2.17
C ALA A 69 27.43 3.98 -1.49
N ARG A 70 26.98 4.46 -0.33
CA ARG A 70 27.68 5.48 0.47
C ARG A 70 28.95 4.95 1.12
N ALA A 71 28.97 3.67 1.48
CA ALA A 71 30.13 3.02 2.10
C ALA A 71 31.27 2.76 1.11
N LEU A 72 30.97 2.69 -0.20
CA LEU A 72 31.99 2.59 -1.24
C LEU A 72 32.78 3.90 -1.29
N GLN A 73 34.09 3.81 -1.04
CA GLN A 73 35.01 4.96 -1.04
C GLN A 73 35.37 5.45 -2.45
N ASP A 74 34.74 4.89 -3.49
CA ASP A 74 34.98 5.25 -4.88
C ASP A 74 34.21 6.53 -5.24
N SER A 75 34.78 7.35 -6.13
CA SER A 75 34.16 8.60 -6.57
C SER A 75 33.00 8.38 -7.55
N ALA A 76 32.90 7.18 -8.13
CA ALA A 76 31.86 6.83 -9.10
C ALA A 76 30.63 6.23 -8.41
N VAL A 77 29.44 6.75 -8.74
CA VAL A 77 28.17 6.17 -8.29
C VAL A 77 27.98 4.78 -8.94
N PRO A 78 27.68 3.72 -8.17
CA PRO A 78 27.49 2.40 -8.74
C PRO A 78 26.29 2.34 -9.68
N ALA A 79 26.43 1.69 -10.84
CA ALA A 79 25.37 1.56 -11.84
C ALA A 79 24.10 0.87 -11.29
N TRP A 80 24.26 -0.05 -10.34
CA TRP A 80 23.15 -0.76 -9.70
C TRP A 80 22.30 0.13 -8.79
N LEU A 81 22.82 1.28 -8.35
CA LEU A 81 22.06 2.19 -7.48
C LEU A 81 20.88 2.83 -8.22
N GLU A 82 21.05 3.13 -9.50
CA GLU A 82 19.95 3.63 -10.32
C GLU A 82 18.89 2.55 -10.53
N ALA A 83 19.31 1.31 -10.80
CA ALA A 83 18.39 0.18 -10.89
C ALA A 83 17.60 0.00 -9.57
N ALA A 84 18.25 0.13 -8.42
CA ALA A 84 17.59 0.09 -7.11
C ALA A 84 16.52 1.19 -6.95
N ARG A 85 16.82 2.44 -7.35
CA ARG A 85 15.84 3.54 -7.33
C ARG A 85 14.63 3.24 -8.21
N GLN A 86 14.87 2.79 -9.45
CA GLN A 86 13.80 2.43 -10.38
C GLN A 86 12.90 1.31 -9.83
N SER A 87 13.51 0.26 -9.26
CA SER A 87 12.77 -0.84 -8.64
C SER A 87 11.93 -0.39 -7.45
N PHE A 88 12.45 0.52 -6.63
CA PHE A 88 11.69 1.12 -5.53
C PHE A 88 10.51 1.95 -6.04
N SER A 89 10.74 2.81 -7.02
CA SER A 89 9.68 3.61 -7.64
C SER A 89 8.59 2.74 -8.27
N MET A 90 8.95 1.64 -8.91
CA MET A 90 7.98 0.68 -9.48
C MET A 90 7.16 -0.03 -8.40
N GLY A 91 7.82 -0.46 -7.30
CA GLY A 91 7.14 -1.01 -6.13
C GLY A 91 6.17 -0.02 -5.50
N PHE A 92 6.60 1.23 -5.31
CA PHE A 92 5.77 2.31 -4.77
C PHE A 92 4.58 2.64 -5.67
N ALA A 93 4.81 2.76 -6.99
CA ALA A 93 3.75 3.00 -7.96
C ALA A 93 2.69 1.88 -7.96
N SER A 94 3.14 0.63 -7.78
CA SER A 94 2.23 -0.52 -7.67
C SER A 94 1.37 -0.45 -6.41
N CYS A 95 1.93 0.00 -5.28
CA CYS A 95 1.16 0.26 -4.07
C CYS A 95 0.13 1.38 -4.28
N CYS A 96 0.51 2.47 -4.95
CA CYS A 96 -0.42 3.55 -5.31
C CYS A 96 -1.56 3.04 -6.20
N LEU A 97 -1.25 2.23 -7.21
CA LEU A 97 -2.25 1.63 -8.10
C LEU A 97 -3.25 0.77 -7.31
N LEU A 98 -2.75 -0.08 -6.41
CA LEU A 98 -3.61 -0.92 -5.57
C LEU A 98 -4.52 -0.07 -4.67
N ALA A 99 -3.99 0.98 -4.05
CA ALA A 99 -4.77 1.92 -3.26
C ALA A 99 -5.84 2.63 -4.10
N THR A 100 -5.49 3.09 -5.31
CA THR A 100 -6.44 3.67 -6.26
C THR A 100 -7.57 2.71 -6.61
N VAL A 101 -7.24 1.47 -6.98
CA VAL A 101 -8.26 0.43 -7.30
C VAL A 101 -9.18 0.20 -6.11
N THR A 102 -8.63 0.11 -4.90
CA THR A 102 -9.40 -0.08 -3.66
C THR A 102 -10.38 1.07 -3.43
N LEU A 103 -9.93 2.32 -3.57
CA LEU A 103 -10.78 3.51 -3.43
C LEU A 103 -11.89 3.56 -4.50
N LEU A 104 -11.58 3.20 -5.75
CA LEU A 104 -12.58 3.13 -6.82
C LEU A 104 -13.66 2.08 -6.52
N VAL A 105 -13.27 0.91 -6.01
CA VAL A 105 -14.23 -0.13 -5.60
C VAL A 105 -15.15 0.39 -4.49
N LEU A 106 -14.59 1.04 -3.46
CA LEU A 106 -15.37 1.64 -2.37
C LEU A 106 -16.33 2.73 -2.89
N ALA A 107 -15.86 3.59 -3.80
CA ALA A 107 -16.70 4.63 -4.40
C ALA A 107 -17.87 4.03 -5.21
N VAL A 108 -17.63 2.96 -5.98
CA VAL A 108 -18.68 2.26 -6.72
C VAL A 108 -19.68 1.58 -5.77
N MET A 109 -19.21 0.98 -4.67
CA MET A 109 -20.07 0.39 -3.65
C MET A 109 -20.95 1.45 -2.99
N ALA A 110 -20.36 2.57 -2.54
CA ALA A 110 -21.10 3.68 -1.95
C ALA A 110 -22.16 4.20 -2.92
N ARG A 111 -21.80 4.45 -4.18
CA ARG A 111 -22.74 4.87 -5.23
C ARG A 111 -23.89 3.89 -5.39
N LYS A 112 -23.62 2.58 -5.40
CA LYS A 112 -24.66 1.54 -5.52
C LYS A 112 -25.59 1.50 -4.31
N ILE A 113 -25.07 1.68 -3.10
CA ILE A 113 -25.87 1.70 -1.86
C ILE A 113 -26.79 2.92 -1.85
N TYR A 114 -26.25 4.13 -2.03
CA TYR A 114 -27.05 5.35 -2.07
C TYR A 114 -28.07 5.36 -3.22
N ALA A 115 -27.72 4.82 -4.40
CA ALA A 115 -28.67 4.71 -5.50
C ALA A 115 -29.84 3.75 -5.20
N ARG A 116 -29.66 2.76 -4.32
CA ARG A 116 -30.75 1.84 -3.92
C ARG A 116 -31.69 2.47 -2.91
N GLU A 117 -31.20 3.31 -2.01
CA GLU A 117 -32.03 4.00 -1.01
C GLU A 117 -32.94 5.05 -1.65
N ASN A 118 -32.46 5.81 -2.64
CA ASN A 118 -33.28 6.80 -3.36
C ASN A 118 -34.46 6.19 -4.16
N ILE A 119 -34.40 4.91 -4.54
CA ILE A 119 -35.51 4.23 -5.23
C ILE A 119 -36.65 3.89 -4.23
N GLY A 120 -36.31 3.72 -2.94
CA GLY A 120 -37.28 3.45 -1.88
C GLY A 120 -38.17 4.66 -1.58
N GLU A 121 -37.59 5.86 -1.48
CA GLU A 121 -38.36 7.09 -1.21
C GLU A 121 -39.30 7.46 -2.36
N GLN A 122 -38.88 7.31 -3.62
CA GLN A 122 -39.76 7.60 -4.77
C GLN A 122 -40.92 6.61 -4.90
N THR A 123 -40.72 5.35 -4.51
CA THR A 123 -41.80 4.34 -4.54
C THR A 123 -42.84 4.63 -3.45
N VAL A 124 -42.43 5.07 -2.26
CA VAL A 124 -43.34 5.45 -1.16
C VAL A 124 -44.02 6.80 -1.44
N ALA A 125 -43.33 7.75 -2.07
CA ALA A 125 -43.90 9.06 -2.41
C ALA A 125 -44.89 9.02 -3.60
N SER A 126 -44.76 8.07 -4.53
CA SER A 126 -45.74 7.89 -5.63
C SER A 126 -46.99 7.09 -5.25
N ALA A 127 -47.00 6.51 -4.05
CA ALA A 127 -48.13 5.75 -3.50
C ALA A 127 -49.11 6.62 -2.67
N HIS A 128 -48.87 7.93 -2.61
CA HIS A 128 -49.77 8.96 -2.08
C HIS A 128 -50.24 9.89 -3.21
#